data_AF-A0A382GCA1-F1
#
_entry.id   AF-A0A382GCA1-F1
#
_cell.length_a   1.000
_cell.length_b   1.000
_cell.length_c   1.000
_cell.angle_alpha   90.00
_cell.angle_beta   90.00
_cell.angle_gamma   90.00
#
_symmetry.space_group_name_H-M   'P 1'
#
loop_
_entity.id
_entity.type
_entity.pdbx_description
1 polymer ?
#
loop_
_entity_poly.entity_id
_entity_poly.type
_entity_poly.pdbx_seq_one_letter_code
_entity_poly.pdbx_strand_id
1 'polypeptide(L)'
;VGFLIGMATGALVALLMSVVTTENVMSAGWSALLTVIGTPLASAFIINYGAKIIINYGKKELEFAKPRLTQLIPVAFLTLFIPVFGMLMGTPNEVNYLIMIIGGALGGAFWITPFVLWNIFRSVLLLRKHGGKTSAELKAAGK
;
A
#
# COMPACT_ATOMS: atom_id res chain seq x y z
N VAL A 1 -4.96 -2.98 -10.70
CA VAL A 1 -5.36 -2.09 -9.57
C VAL A 1 -4.63 -2.41 -8.29
N GLY A 2 -4.63 -3.65 -7.79
CA GLY A 2 -3.91 -3.99 -6.55
C GLY A 2 -2.43 -3.59 -6.53
N PHE A 3 -1.69 -3.87 -7.62
CA PHE A 3 -0.30 -3.43 -7.74
C PHE A 3 -0.13 -1.90 -7.76
N LEU A 4 -1.02 -1.17 -8.44
CA LEU A 4 -1.01 0.30 -8.43
C LEU A 4 -1.25 0.85 -7.02
N ILE A 5 -2.17 0.23 -6.27
CA ILE A 5 -2.44 0.58 -4.88
C ILE A 5 -1.20 0.33 -4.01
N GLY A 6 -0.55 -0.84 -4.16
CA GLY A 6 0.71 -1.13 -3.46
C GLY A 6 1.81 -0.13 -3.78
N MET A 7 2.03 0.16 -5.07
CA MET A 7 3.00 1.18 -5.52
C MET A 7 2.70 2.55 -4.92
N ALA A 8 1.45 2.99 -4.96
CA ALA A 8 1.05 4.28 -4.40
C ALA A 8 1.26 4.34 -2.87
N THR A 9 0.95 3.25 -2.15
CA THR A 9 1.24 3.14 -0.70
C THR A 9 2.74 3.26 -0.44
N GLY A 10 3.56 2.51 -1.16
CA GLY A 10 5.01 2.55 -0.97
C GLY A 10 5.65 3.89 -1.35
N ALA A 11 5.22 4.49 -2.46
CA ALA A 11 5.65 5.82 -2.88
C ALA A 11 5.29 6.89 -1.84
N LEU A 12 4.08 6.83 -1.29
CA LEU A 12 3.62 7.78 -0.27
C LEU A 12 4.38 7.59 1.06
N VAL A 13 4.73 6.35 1.44
CA VAL A 13 5.63 6.12 2.60
C VAL A 13 6.96 6.83 2.40
N ALA A 14 7.59 6.64 1.24
CA ALA A 14 8.87 7.29 0.93
C ALA A 14 8.76 8.82 0.86
N LEU A 15 7.69 9.36 0.27
CA LEU A 15 7.46 10.81 0.20
C LEU A 15 7.24 11.43 1.59
N LEU A 16 6.48 10.77 2.47
CA LEU A 16 6.32 11.22 3.85
C LEU A 16 7.64 11.16 4.60
N MET A 17 8.43 10.10 4.40
CA MET A 17 9.76 10.00 5.00
C MET A 17 10.71 11.07 4.49
N SER A 18 10.68 11.44 3.19
CA SER A 18 11.54 12.51 2.69
C SER A 18 11.25 13.83 3.40
N VAL A 19 9.97 14.19 3.54
CA VAL A 19 9.55 15.42 4.25
C VAL A 19 9.99 15.39 5.72
N VAL A 20 9.80 14.26 6.39
CA VAL A 20 10.20 14.11 7.79
C VAL A 20 11.72 14.25 7.96
N THR A 21 12.50 13.68 7.03
CA THR A 21 13.97 13.79 7.09
C THR A 21 14.48 15.19 6.76
N THR A 22 13.89 15.91 5.81
CA THR A 22 14.33 17.27 5.44
C THR A 22 14.05 18.27 6.57
N GLU A 23 12.91 18.12 7.25
CA GLU A 23 12.49 19.01 8.34
C GLU A 23 13.05 18.60 9.72
N ASN A 24 13.94 17.61 9.75
CA ASN A 24 14.56 17.08 10.98
C ASN A 24 13.54 16.73 12.09
N VAL A 25 12.36 16.24 11.69
CA VAL A 25 11.23 15.94 12.59
C VAL A 25 11.59 14.83 13.57
N MET A 26 12.49 13.92 13.20
CA MET A 26 12.96 12.81 14.04
C MET A 26 14.03 13.19 15.08
N SER A 27 14.24 14.49 15.36
CA SER A 27 15.24 14.97 16.31
C SER A 27 15.00 14.55 17.77
N ALA A 28 13.76 14.23 18.14
CA ALA A 28 13.40 13.70 19.46
C ALA A 28 12.93 12.25 19.39
N GLY A 29 13.21 11.45 20.43
CA GLY A 29 12.84 10.02 20.45
C GLY A 29 11.34 9.76 20.25
N TRP A 30 10.48 10.62 20.81
CA TRP A 30 9.02 10.52 20.65
C TRP A 30 8.55 10.85 19.23
N SER A 31 9.12 11.86 18.58
CA SER A 31 8.76 12.22 17.21
C SER A 31 9.29 11.20 16.20
N ALA A 32 10.44 10.58 16.47
CA ALA A 32 10.92 9.43 15.73
C ALA A 32 9.94 8.25 15.83
N LEU A 33 9.46 7.89 17.02
CA LEU A 33 8.48 6.82 17.20
C LEU A 33 7.18 7.10 16.45
N LEU A 34 6.65 8.33 16.57
CA LEU A 34 5.45 8.75 15.84
C LEU A 34 5.65 8.73 14.33
N THR A 35 6.84 9.01 13.83
CA THR A 35 7.16 8.90 12.40
C THR A 35 7.14 7.44 11.94
N VAL A 36 7.83 6.55 12.67
CA VAL A 36 7.95 5.13 12.31
C VAL A 36 6.61 4.42 12.31
N ILE A 37 5.70 4.80 13.20
CA ILE A 37 4.34 4.22 13.28
C ILE A 37 3.37 5.00 12.39
N GLY A 38 3.42 6.33 12.44
CA GLY A 38 2.47 7.22 11.78
C GLY A 38 2.62 7.21 10.27
N THR A 39 3.83 7.19 9.73
CA THR A 39 4.06 7.25 8.28
C THR A 39 3.46 6.06 7.52
N PRO A 40 3.72 4.79 7.92
CA PRO A 40 3.10 3.64 7.28
C PRO A 40 1.58 3.63 7.40
N LEU A 41 1.05 3.98 8.58
CA LEU A 41 -0.38 4.02 8.82
C LEU A 41 -1.04 5.12 7.97
N ALA A 42 -0.55 6.36 8.04
CA ALA A 42 -1.05 7.47 7.25
C ALA A 42 -1.08 7.10 5.76
N SER A 43 0.01 6.54 5.24
CA SER A 43 0.05 6.08 3.85
C SER A 43 -1.03 5.02 3.53
N ALA A 44 -1.12 3.96 4.34
CA ALA A 44 -2.09 2.90 4.14
C ALA A 44 -3.55 3.42 4.19
N PHE A 45 -3.87 4.31 5.14
CA PHE A 45 -5.19 4.90 5.28
C PHE A 45 -5.54 5.83 4.13
N ILE A 46 -4.65 6.77 3.77
CA ILE A 46 -4.85 7.73 2.68
C ILE A 46 -5.09 7.00 1.36
N ILE A 47 -4.23 6.03 1.02
CA ILE A 47 -4.36 5.28 -0.23
C ILE A 47 -5.59 4.37 -0.21
N ASN A 48 -5.92 3.72 0.92
CA ASN A 48 -7.13 2.91 1.00
C ASN A 48 -8.41 3.74 0.79
N TYR A 49 -8.46 4.93 1.39
CA TYR A 49 -9.59 5.85 1.28
C TYR A 49 -9.71 6.41 -0.14
N GLY A 50 -8.61 6.91 -0.72
CA GLY A 50 -8.58 7.38 -2.10
C GLY A 50 -8.98 6.30 -3.10
N ALA A 51 -8.47 5.07 -2.94
CA ALA A 51 -8.86 3.94 -3.78
C ALA A 51 -10.34 3.55 -3.62
N LYS A 52 -10.94 3.70 -2.43
CA LYS A 52 -12.39 3.53 -2.24
C LYS A 52 -13.19 4.55 -3.04
N ILE A 53 -12.82 5.82 -2.98
CA ILE A 53 -13.50 6.87 -3.74
C ILE A 53 -13.41 6.57 -5.24
N ILE A 54 -12.20 6.39 -5.78
CA ILE A 54 -12.00 6.21 -7.23
C ILE A 54 -12.76 4.99 -7.76
N ILE A 55 -12.73 3.86 -7.04
CA ILE A 55 -13.42 2.64 -7.48
C ILE A 55 -14.93 2.80 -7.42
N ASN A 56 -15.46 3.48 -6.39
CA ASN A 56 -16.90 3.70 -6.24
C ASN A 56 -17.46 4.64 -7.32
N TYR A 57 -16.70 5.63 -7.77
CA TYR A 57 -17.11 6.56 -8.83
C TYR A 57 -16.83 6.04 -10.25
N GLY A 58 -15.84 5.17 -10.42
CA GLY A 58 -15.23 4.93 -11.74
C GLY A 58 -15.47 3.58 -12.40
N LYS A 59 -15.50 2.45 -11.67
CA LYS A 59 -15.65 1.08 -12.23
C LYS A 59 -15.66 0.00 -11.12
N LYS A 60 -16.82 -0.60 -10.84
CA LYS A 60 -16.97 -1.71 -9.86
C LYS A 60 -16.17 -2.97 -10.22
N GLU A 61 -15.90 -3.18 -11.51
CA GLU A 61 -15.10 -4.33 -11.99
C GLU A 61 -13.66 -4.33 -11.48
N LEU A 62 -13.18 -3.25 -10.89
CA LEU A 62 -11.82 -3.15 -10.33
C LEU A 62 -11.72 -3.65 -8.87
N GLU A 63 -12.84 -4.05 -8.28
CA GLU A 63 -12.91 -4.44 -6.87
C GLU A 63 -12.22 -5.77 -6.57
N PHE A 64 -12.16 -6.71 -7.52
CA PHE A 64 -11.62 -8.05 -7.29
C PHE A 64 -10.12 -8.06 -6.92
N ALA A 65 -9.35 -7.12 -7.47
CA ALA A 65 -7.92 -7.01 -7.21
C ALA A 65 -7.58 -5.97 -6.12
N LYS A 66 -8.59 -5.41 -5.44
CA LYS A 66 -8.41 -4.37 -4.44
C LYS A 66 -7.92 -4.98 -3.12
N PRO A 67 -6.74 -4.58 -2.61
CA PRO A 67 -6.27 -5.05 -1.32
C PRO A 67 -7.03 -4.33 -0.18
N ARG A 68 -7.24 -5.05 0.92
CA ARG A 68 -7.90 -4.52 2.13
C ARG A 68 -6.94 -3.65 2.92
N LEU A 69 -7.45 -2.74 3.75
CA LEU A 69 -6.62 -1.91 4.64
C LEU A 69 -5.68 -2.77 5.51
N THR A 70 -6.19 -3.90 6.01
CA THR A 70 -5.40 -4.87 6.79
C THR A 70 -4.25 -5.50 6.02
N GLN A 71 -4.31 -5.51 4.68
CA GLN A 71 -3.22 -5.96 3.80
C GLN A 71 -2.28 -4.80 3.43
N LEU A 72 -2.78 -3.56 3.34
CA LEU A 72 -1.94 -2.38 3.06
C LEU A 72 -1.04 -2.03 4.23
N ILE A 73 -1.49 -2.19 5.48
CA ILE A 73 -0.69 -1.89 6.67
C ILE A 73 0.65 -2.64 6.66
N PRO A 74 0.70 -3.99 6.56
CA PRO A 74 1.98 -4.70 6.52
C PRO A 74 2.82 -4.33 5.29
N VAL A 75 2.20 -4.05 4.14
CA VAL A 75 2.93 -3.57 2.96
C VAL A 75 3.63 -2.23 3.22
N ALA A 76 2.93 -1.29 3.85
CA ALA A 76 3.49 0.02 4.18
C ALA A 76 4.66 -0.12 5.18
N PHE A 77 4.51 -0.96 6.20
CA PHE A 77 5.59 -1.23 7.17
C PHE A 77 6.80 -1.92 6.53
N LEU A 78 6.59 -2.97 5.73
CA LEU A 78 7.69 -3.66 5.03
C LEU A 78 8.41 -2.73 4.05
N THR A 79 7.66 -1.84 3.39
CA THR A 79 8.25 -0.80 2.52
C THR A 79 9.05 0.21 3.32
N LEU A 80 8.56 0.64 4.48
CA LEU A 80 9.34 1.54 5.35
C LEU A 80 10.64 0.87 5.78
N PHE A 81 10.57 -0.34 6.34
CA PHE A 81 11.71 -0.98 6.99
C PHE A 81 12.78 -1.48 6.04
N ILE A 82 12.42 -1.98 4.86
CA ILE A 82 13.38 -2.65 3.98
C ILE A 82 13.92 -1.67 2.93
N PRO A 83 13.14 -1.20 1.94
CA PRO A 83 13.68 -0.28 0.95
C PRO A 83 13.91 1.13 1.48
N VAL A 84 12.95 1.73 2.22
CA VAL A 84 13.06 3.17 2.57
C VAL A 84 14.13 3.41 3.63
N PHE A 85 14.14 2.67 4.75
CA PHE A 85 15.21 2.79 5.73
C PHE A 85 16.56 2.33 5.21
N GLY A 86 16.61 1.29 4.38
CA GLY A 86 17.84 0.87 3.72
C GLY A 86 18.49 2.02 2.94
N MET A 87 17.69 2.78 2.18
CA MET A 87 18.19 3.93 1.42
C MET A 87 18.58 5.11 2.32
N LEU A 88 17.83 5.37 3.40
CA LEU A 88 18.16 6.45 4.35
C LEU A 88 19.47 6.19 5.11
N MET A 89 19.69 4.94 5.56
CA MET A 89 20.85 4.60 6.38
C MET A 89 22.07 4.17 5.56
N GLY A 90 21.86 3.69 4.34
CA GLY A 90 22.92 3.14 3.48
C GLY A 90 23.58 4.13 2.53
N THR A 91 23.13 5.39 2.50
CA THR A 91 23.68 6.40 1.58
C THR A 91 24.83 7.18 2.26
N PRO A 92 26.07 7.19 1.71
CA PRO A 92 27.22 7.81 2.36
C PRO A 92 27.24 9.35 2.38
N ASN A 93 26.46 9.97 1.48
CA ASN A 93 26.46 11.42 1.26
C ASN A 93 25.05 11.98 1.48
N GLU A 94 24.38 12.38 0.40
CA GLU A 94 23.03 12.95 0.39
C GLU A 94 21.99 11.94 -0.09
N VAL A 95 20.87 11.90 0.62
CA VAL A 95 19.73 11.04 0.25
C VAL A 95 19.09 11.58 -1.03
N ASN A 96 19.12 10.80 -2.10
CA ASN A 96 18.34 11.12 -3.29
C ASN A 96 16.86 10.74 -3.07
N TYR A 97 16.05 11.73 -2.72
CA TYR A 97 14.63 11.53 -2.41
C TYR A 97 13.82 10.99 -3.59
N LEU A 98 14.18 11.32 -4.84
CA LEU A 98 13.50 10.78 -6.01
C LEU A 98 13.71 9.28 -6.13
N ILE A 99 14.96 8.82 -5.96
CA ILE A 99 15.29 7.39 -5.92
C ILE A 99 14.58 6.71 -4.75
N MET A 100 14.49 7.38 -3.59
CA MET A 100 13.78 6.85 -2.43
C MET A 100 12.28 6.66 -2.71
N ILE A 101 11.63 7.60 -3.40
CA ILE A 101 10.22 7.49 -3.82
C ILE A 101 10.04 6.33 -4.80
N ILE A 102 10.94 6.19 -5.77
CA ILE A 102 10.92 5.08 -6.73
C ILE A 102 11.13 3.74 -6.00
N GLY A 103 12.10 3.65 -5.10
CA GLY A 103 12.36 2.47 -4.29
C GLY A 103 11.20 2.13 -3.35
N GLY A 104 10.54 3.15 -2.79
CA GLY A 104 9.28 3.01 -2.06
C GLY A 104 8.18 2.42 -2.94
N ALA A 105 7.98 2.93 -4.15
CA ALA A 105 7.00 2.40 -5.10
C ALA A 105 7.28 0.93 -5.45
N LEU A 106 8.54 0.59 -5.76
CA LEU A 106 8.96 -0.77 -6.06
C LEU A 106 8.77 -1.71 -4.86
N GLY A 107 9.12 -1.24 -3.65
CA GLY A 107 8.84 -1.97 -2.41
C GLY A 107 7.35 -2.24 -2.23
N GLY A 108 6.52 -1.21 -2.41
CA GLY A 108 5.07 -1.34 -2.33
C GLY A 108 4.50 -2.32 -3.37
N ALA A 109 5.03 -2.30 -4.60
CA ALA A 109 4.69 -3.27 -5.64
C ALA A 109 5.07 -4.70 -5.26
N PHE A 110 6.26 -4.88 -4.68
CA PHE A 110 6.77 -6.17 -4.29
C PHE A 110 5.96 -6.77 -3.14
N TRP A 111 5.81 -6.04 -2.03
CA TRP A 111 5.16 -6.54 -0.82
C TRP A 111 3.64 -6.74 -0.98
N ILE A 112 2.97 -6.06 -1.93
CA ILE A 112 1.54 -6.28 -2.18
C ILE A 112 1.27 -7.58 -2.95
N THR A 113 2.27 -8.15 -3.62
CA THR A 113 2.16 -9.34 -4.48
C THR A 113 1.38 -10.51 -3.86
N PRO A 114 1.74 -11.03 -2.67
CA PRO A 114 1.02 -12.17 -2.08
C PRO A 114 -0.47 -11.88 -1.86
N PHE A 115 -0.81 -10.65 -1.50
CA PHE A 115 -2.19 -10.25 -1.26
C PHE A 115 -3.00 -10.09 -2.54
N VAL A 116 -2.42 -9.52 -3.60
CA VAL A 116 -3.08 -9.40 -4.90
C VAL A 116 -3.32 -10.77 -5.51
N LEU A 117 -2.29 -11.64 -5.51
CA LEU A 117 -2.42 -13.00 -6.05
C LEU A 117 -3.46 -13.81 -5.26
N TRP A 118 -3.46 -13.69 -3.94
CA TRP A 118 -4.47 -14.35 -3.10
C TRP A 118 -5.90 -13.89 -3.42
N ASN A 119 -6.09 -12.57 -3.59
CA ASN A 119 -7.40 -12.03 -3.92
C ASN A 119 -7.90 -12.52 -5.30
N ILE A 120 -7.03 -12.54 -6.30
CA ILE A 120 -7.34 -13.08 -7.64
C ILE A 120 -7.71 -14.57 -7.55
N PHE A 121 -6.88 -15.37 -6.89
CA PHE A 121 -7.10 -16.81 -6.74
C PHE A 121 -8.44 -17.10 -6.05
N ARG A 122 -8.75 -16.37 -4.97
CA ARG A 122 -10.02 -16.49 -4.26
C ARG A 122 -11.21 -16.13 -5.15
N SER A 123 -11.11 -15.05 -5.94
CA SER A 123 -12.18 -14.66 -6.87
C SER A 123 -12.45 -15.74 -7.91
N VAL A 124 -11.41 -16.34 -8.49
CA VAL A 124 -11.57 -17.44 -9.46
C VAL A 124 -12.22 -18.67 -8.83
N LEU A 125 -11.83 -19.05 -7.62
CA LEU A 125 -12.45 -20.17 -6.90
C LEU A 125 -13.93 -19.93 -6.63
N LEU A 126 -14.32 -18.70 -6.24
CA LEU A 126 -15.71 -18.35 -5.99
C LEU A 126 -16.54 -18.41 -7.28
N LEU A 127 -16.01 -17.89 -8.39
CA LEU A 127 -16.67 -17.99 -9.70
C LEU A 127 -16.88 -19.44 -10.12
N ARG A 128 -15.88 -20.32 -9.91
CA ARG A 128 -16.03 -21.76 -10.18
C ARG A 128 -17.09 -22.42 -9.29
N LYS A 129 -17.11 -22.10 -7.99
CA LYS A 129 -18.07 -22.69 -7.03
C LYS A 129 -19.52 -22.27 -7.31
N HIS A 130 -19.73 -21.07 -7.84
CA HIS A 130 -21.07 -20.48 -8.02
C HIS A 130 -21.51 -20.37 -9.50
N GLY A 131 -20.86 -21.12 -10.40
CA GLY A 131 -21.28 -21.21 -11.80
C GLY A 131 -21.15 -19.91 -12.58
N GLY A 132 -20.10 -19.12 -12.31
CA GLY A 132 -19.85 -17.84 -12.98
C GLY A 132 -20.54 -16.64 -12.34
N LYS A 133 -21.35 -16.83 -11.28
CA LYS A 133 -21.95 -15.72 -10.54
C LYS A 133 -20.89 -14.98 -9.72
N THR A 134 -20.77 -13.68 -9.95
CA THR A 134 -19.87 -12.79 -9.24
C THR A 134 -20.27 -12.65 -7.77
N SER A 135 -19.33 -12.29 -6.89
CA SER A 135 -19.63 -12.05 -5.46
C SER A 135 -20.68 -10.96 -5.25
N ALA A 136 -20.82 -10.02 -6.19
CA ALA A 136 -21.87 -9.00 -6.18
C ALA A 136 -23.26 -9.61 -6.43
N GLU A 137 -23.38 -10.56 -7.37
CA GLU A 137 -24.63 -11.26 -7.66
C GLU A 137 -25.04 -12.20 -6.52
N LEU A 138 -24.09 -12.83 -5.84
CA LEU A 138 -24.38 -13.64 -4.65
C LEU A 138 -24.89 -12.77 -3.49
N LYS A 139 -24.25 -11.63 -3.25
CA LYS A 139 -24.65 -10.67 -2.22
C LYS A 139 -26.02 -10.04 -2.53
N ALA A 140 -26.34 -9.81 -3.82
CA ALA A 140 -27.66 -9.36 -4.26
C ALA A 140 -28.72 -10.47 -4.16
N ALA A 141 -28.32 -11.74 -4.28
CA ALA A 141 -29.20 -12.90 -4.11
C ALA A 141 -29.40 -13.33 -2.65
N GLY A 142 -28.86 -12.58 -1.67
CA GLY A 142 -28.99 -12.88 -0.24
C GLY A 142 -28.27 -14.17 0.20
N LYS A 143 -27.24 -14.60 -0.55
CA LYS A 143 -26.45 -15.80 -0.27
C LYS A 143 -25.01 -15.47 0.16
#